data_AF-A0A955RXI0-F1
#
_entry.id   AF-A0A955RXI0-F1
#
_cell.length_a   1.000
_cell.length_b   1.000
_cell.length_c   1.000
_cell.angle_alpha   90.00
_cell.angle_beta   90.00
_cell.angle_gamma   90.00
#
_symmetry.space_group_name_H-M   'P 1'
#
loop_
_entity.id
_entity.type
_entity.pdbx_description
1 polymer ?
#
loop_
_entity_poly.entity_id
_entity_poly.type
_entity_poly.pdbx_seq_one_letter_code
_entity_poly.pdbx_strand_id
1 'polypeptide(L)'
;MKKILLTICLLIGSSGLAHAETLSLTTTIPAPINTYDRIRIVPSAERLESYCDIGSFYVNENNNLLYKCASLDADGEWVVFGKVWEQNGDLIHLADTVTSPELKRFAIGTSTTELKLKLDNDGGIMAKDTLSIGNAGYTTLPDLGAGTRLLWYPKKAAFRAGRVDGSQWNDSNIGNYSMAFGYNTTASGVAATVGGGQSNSVAGDLGVVGGGQNNSIDSLTWAGTIGGGETNVISNANYAVIGAGADNTISTNTNSVILGGSENLINSGSHNTIAGGVENTISGFHSTIGGGWDNQINGNYGATLGGKDNVAIGNYISMGGGEFNYAEGNHIVIIG
;
A
#
# COMPACT_ATOMS: atom_id res chain seq x y z
N MET A 1 -31.84 15.77 37.87
CA MET A 1 -32.58 14.72 37.14
C MET A 1 -34.08 15.02 37.21
N LYS A 2 -34.65 15.71 36.21
CA LYS A 2 -36.10 15.95 36.13
C LYS A 2 -36.69 14.89 35.21
N LYS A 3 -37.60 14.07 35.76
CA LYS A 3 -38.34 13.05 35.03
C LYS A 3 -39.34 13.73 34.08
N ILE A 4 -39.38 13.29 32.83
CA ILE A 4 -40.41 13.65 31.86
C ILE A 4 -41.65 12.82 32.21
N LEU A 5 -42.72 13.48 32.64
CA LEU A 5 -44.01 12.83 32.89
C LEU A 5 -44.84 12.90 31.61
N LEU A 6 -44.92 11.78 30.90
CA LEU A 6 -45.73 11.64 29.69
C LEU A 6 -47.17 11.29 30.10
N THR A 7 -48.11 12.22 29.94
CA THR A 7 -49.55 11.93 30.13
C THR A 7 -50.18 11.82 28.75
N ILE A 8 -50.47 10.59 28.32
CA ILE A 8 -51.21 10.31 27.08
C ILE A 8 -52.68 10.19 27.46
N CYS A 9 -53.51 11.15 27.02
CA CYS A 9 -54.96 11.06 27.12
C CYS A 9 -55.50 10.60 25.76
N LEU A 10 -55.78 9.30 25.62
CA LEU A 10 -56.47 8.77 24.43
C LEU A 10 -57.98 8.89 24.65
N LEU A 11 -58.63 9.85 24.00
CA LEU A 11 -60.08 9.92 23.90
C LEU A 11 -60.52 9.09 22.69
N ILE A 12 -60.93 7.85 22.95
CA ILE A 12 -61.47 6.97 21.90
C ILE A 12 -62.96 7.30 21.73
N GLY A 13 -63.27 8.22 20.82
CA GLY A 13 -64.61 8.48 20.32
C GLY A 13 -64.88 7.69 19.04
N SER A 14 -66.02 6.98 18.99
CA SER A 14 -66.39 5.98 17.98
C SER A 14 -66.54 6.50 16.53
N SER A 15 -66.08 5.65 15.60
CA SER A 15 -66.48 5.44 14.20
C SER A 15 -66.96 6.65 13.37
N GLY A 16 -66.04 7.19 12.58
CA GLY A 16 -66.35 8.05 11.42
C GLY A 16 -65.20 8.99 11.12
N LEU A 17 -64.53 8.76 9.98
CA LEU A 17 -63.38 9.51 9.44
C LEU A 17 -62.06 9.26 10.19
N ALA A 18 -61.04 8.81 9.46
CA ALA A 18 -59.67 8.68 9.94
C ALA A 18 -59.23 10.03 10.51
N HIS A 19 -59.23 10.15 11.84
CA HIS A 19 -58.72 11.33 12.52
C HIS A 19 -57.22 11.40 12.27
N ALA A 20 -56.82 12.40 11.48
CA ALA A 20 -55.45 12.85 11.32
C ALA A 20 -54.99 13.51 12.63
N GLU A 21 -54.74 12.73 13.68
CA GLU A 21 -54.23 13.29 14.93
C GLU A 21 -52.76 13.69 14.76
N THR A 22 -52.51 15.00 14.79
CA THR A 22 -51.15 15.55 14.82
C THR A 22 -50.54 15.30 16.20
N LEU A 23 -49.51 14.46 16.29
CA LEU A 23 -48.68 14.36 17.50
C LEU A 23 -47.78 15.61 17.58
N SER A 24 -48.08 16.51 18.51
CA SER A 24 -47.27 17.70 18.80
C SER A 24 -46.53 17.53 20.12
N LEU A 25 -45.20 17.53 20.08
CA LEU A 25 -44.35 17.57 21.26
C LEU A 25 -43.90 19.01 21.46
N THR A 26 -44.49 19.72 22.42
CA THR A 26 -44.13 21.08 22.80
C THR A 26 -43.29 21.08 24.07
N THR A 27 -42.20 21.86 24.08
CA THR A 27 -41.47 22.11 25.32
C THR A 27 -42.04 23.37 26.00
N THR A 28 -42.09 23.40 27.33
CA THR A 28 -42.71 24.50 28.10
C THR A 28 -41.77 25.70 28.30
N ILE A 29 -40.58 25.70 27.71
CA ILE A 29 -39.60 26.78 27.84
C ILE A 29 -39.29 27.25 26.41
N PRO A 30 -39.51 28.54 26.08
CA PRO A 30 -39.15 29.09 24.77
C PRO A 30 -37.66 28.86 24.56
N ALA A 31 -37.30 28.18 23.48
CA ALA A 31 -35.91 27.92 23.18
C ALA A 31 -35.28 29.19 22.57
N PRO A 32 -33.97 29.42 22.77
CA PRO A 32 -33.29 30.60 22.23
C PRO A 32 -33.44 30.70 20.71
N ILE A 33 -33.24 31.89 20.14
CA ILE A 33 -33.24 32.10 18.67
C ILE A 33 -32.36 31.03 17.99
N ASN A 34 -32.91 30.36 16.98
CA ASN A 34 -32.38 29.15 16.29
C ASN A 34 -32.54 27.81 17.03
N THR A 35 -33.47 27.72 17.98
CA THR A 35 -33.75 26.48 18.73
C THR A 35 -35.24 26.14 18.63
N TYR A 36 -35.58 24.85 18.46
CA TYR A 36 -36.92 24.39 18.08
C TYR A 36 -37.81 24.12 19.30
N ASP A 37 -38.98 24.76 19.36
CA ASP A 37 -39.93 24.64 20.50
C ASP A 37 -40.98 23.54 20.33
N ARG A 38 -41.12 23.03 19.10
CA ARG A 38 -42.15 22.06 18.69
C ARG A 38 -41.63 21.13 17.59
N ILE A 39 -41.89 19.82 17.72
CA ILE A 39 -41.86 18.88 16.60
C ILE A 39 -43.31 18.52 16.29
N ARG A 40 -43.71 18.70 15.02
CA ARG A 40 -45.05 18.38 14.52
C ARG A 40 -44.95 17.27 13.48
N ILE A 41 -45.63 16.14 13.69
CA ILE A 41 -45.78 15.09 12.66
C ILE A 41 -47.16 15.26 12.03
N VAL A 42 -47.20 15.57 10.74
CA VAL A 42 -48.43 15.85 9.99
C VAL A 42 -48.88 14.59 9.24
N PRO A 43 -50.12 14.11 9.41
CA PRO A 43 -50.66 12.97 8.66
C PRO A 43 -50.82 13.30 7.16
N SER A 44 -50.66 12.30 6.29
CA SER A 44 -50.61 12.50 4.82
C SER A 44 -51.87 13.13 4.21
N ALA A 45 -53.03 13.00 4.88
CA ALA A 45 -54.32 13.51 4.43
C ALA A 45 -54.49 15.04 4.63
N GLU A 46 -53.68 15.70 5.47
CA GLU A 46 -53.74 17.14 5.74
C GLU A 46 -52.86 17.99 4.81
N ARG A 47 -52.47 17.47 3.64
CA ARG A 47 -51.80 18.25 2.58
C ARG A 47 -52.75 19.27 1.91
N LEU A 48 -53.62 19.91 2.68
CA LEU A 48 -54.66 20.84 2.22
C LEU A 48 -54.14 22.29 2.11
N GLU A 49 -52.94 22.59 2.60
CA GLU A 49 -52.37 23.94 2.50
C GLU A 49 -51.05 23.92 1.72
N SER A 50 -50.90 24.91 0.82
CA SER A 50 -49.69 25.13 0.02
C SER A 50 -48.48 25.56 0.87
N TYR A 51 -48.69 25.83 2.16
CA TYR A 51 -47.74 26.41 3.10
C TYR A 51 -47.56 25.49 4.31
N CYS A 52 -46.39 25.52 4.96
CA CYS A 52 -46.06 24.68 6.11
C CYS A 52 -45.57 25.48 7.33
N ASP A 53 -45.80 24.92 8.52
CA ASP A 53 -45.22 25.44 9.76
C ASP A 53 -43.81 24.87 9.99
N ILE A 54 -42.89 25.72 10.43
CA ILE A 54 -41.53 25.33 10.83
C ILE A 54 -41.58 24.27 11.95
N GLY A 55 -40.70 23.28 11.86
CA GLY A 55 -40.68 22.14 12.79
C GLY A 55 -41.70 21.04 12.45
N SER A 56 -42.43 21.21 11.33
CA SER A 56 -43.29 20.17 10.79
C SER A 56 -42.54 19.20 9.89
N PHE A 57 -42.88 17.93 10.03
CA PHE A 57 -42.44 16.83 9.20
C PHE A 57 -43.64 16.03 8.72
N TYR A 58 -43.59 15.53 7.49
CA TYR A 58 -44.57 14.56 7.01
C TYR A 58 -43.92 13.53 6.10
N VAL A 59 -44.48 12.33 6.05
CA VAL A 59 -44.09 11.30 5.09
C VAL A 59 -45.13 11.31 3.97
N ASN A 60 -44.66 11.49 2.74
CA ASN A 60 -45.52 11.43 1.57
C ASN A 60 -45.66 9.96 1.14
N GLU A 61 -46.87 9.41 1.29
CA GLU A 61 -47.16 8.00 1.00
C GLU A 61 -47.04 7.64 -0.48
N ASN A 62 -47.15 8.60 -1.40
CA ASN A 62 -47.06 8.32 -2.83
C ASN A 62 -45.62 8.09 -3.30
N ASN A 63 -44.63 8.68 -2.61
CA ASN A 63 -43.22 8.57 -2.98
C ASN A 63 -42.30 8.06 -1.84
N ASN A 64 -42.87 7.72 -0.67
CA ASN A 64 -42.15 7.29 0.53
C ASN A 64 -41.03 8.24 0.99
N LEU A 65 -41.15 9.53 0.71
CA LEU A 65 -40.17 10.53 1.16
C LEU A 65 -40.64 11.24 2.42
N LEU A 66 -39.71 11.45 3.36
CA LEU A 66 -39.88 12.36 4.49
C LEU A 66 -39.63 13.78 4.01
N TYR A 67 -40.51 14.71 4.36
CA TYR A 67 -40.42 16.13 4.09
C TYR A 67 -40.28 16.90 5.40
N LYS A 68 -39.58 18.03 5.37
CA LYS A 68 -39.53 19.05 6.42
C LYS A 68 -39.95 20.41 5.88
N CYS A 69 -40.43 21.28 6.75
CA CYS A 69 -40.64 22.68 6.39
C CYS A 69 -39.32 23.47 6.36
N ALA A 70 -39.10 24.32 5.34
CA ALA A 70 -37.78 24.90 5.04
C ALA A 70 -37.56 26.39 5.33
N SER A 71 -38.62 27.23 5.41
CA SER A 71 -38.47 28.70 5.50
C SER A 71 -38.90 29.28 6.85
N LEU A 72 -38.25 30.38 7.25
CA LEU A 72 -38.56 31.20 8.44
C LEU A 72 -39.66 32.25 8.19
N ASP A 73 -40.06 32.44 6.94
CA ASP A 73 -41.08 33.42 6.56
C ASP A 73 -42.50 32.81 6.61
N ALA A 74 -43.53 33.66 6.59
CA ALA A 74 -44.94 33.29 6.78
C ALA A 74 -45.52 32.29 5.75
N ASP A 75 -44.72 31.89 4.76
CA ASP A 75 -45.07 31.00 3.65
C ASP A 75 -44.05 29.84 3.55
N GLY A 76 -43.98 29.00 4.57
CA GLY A 76 -43.04 27.87 4.60
C GLY A 76 -43.23 26.90 3.44
N GLU A 77 -42.15 26.54 2.73
CA GLU A 77 -42.19 25.49 1.69
C GLU A 77 -41.77 24.11 2.22
N TRP A 78 -42.47 23.07 1.77
CA TRP A 78 -42.12 21.68 2.03
C TRP A 78 -40.93 21.24 1.17
N VAL A 79 -39.81 20.91 1.82
CA VAL A 79 -38.64 20.31 1.14
C VAL A 79 -38.44 18.89 1.61
N VAL A 80 -37.94 18.02 0.72
CA VAL A 80 -37.56 16.66 1.10
C VAL A 80 -36.50 16.74 2.19
N PHE A 81 -36.72 16.03 3.30
CA PHE A 81 -35.71 15.82 4.33
C PHE A 81 -34.62 14.97 3.67
N GLY A 82 -33.55 15.67 3.24
CA GLY A 82 -32.63 15.24 2.18
C GLY A 82 -32.30 13.76 2.23
N LYS A 83 -32.40 13.10 1.06
CA LYS A 83 -31.77 11.79 0.90
C LYS A 83 -30.27 12.00 1.10
N VAL A 84 -29.64 11.28 2.03
CA VAL A 84 -28.17 11.32 2.10
C VAL A 84 -27.57 10.74 0.82
N TRP A 85 -28.33 9.87 0.12
CA TRP A 85 -27.93 9.20 -1.10
C TRP A 85 -29.02 9.22 -2.18
N GLU A 86 -28.67 9.61 -3.39
CA GLU A 86 -29.50 9.53 -4.60
C GLU A 86 -29.02 8.41 -5.51
N GLN A 87 -29.95 7.71 -6.17
CA GLN A 87 -29.64 6.66 -7.14
C GLN A 87 -30.12 7.08 -8.54
N ASN A 88 -29.24 7.04 -9.54
CA ASN A 88 -29.56 7.28 -10.95
C ASN A 88 -29.01 6.12 -11.81
N GLY A 89 -29.89 5.20 -12.22
CA GLY A 89 -29.47 3.92 -12.80
C GLY A 89 -28.70 3.08 -11.78
N ASP A 90 -27.49 2.65 -12.14
CA ASP A 90 -26.59 1.86 -11.28
C ASP A 90 -25.71 2.74 -10.35
N LEU A 91 -25.85 4.07 -10.41
CA LEU A 91 -25.01 5.01 -9.65
C LEU A 91 -25.70 5.42 -8.34
N ILE A 92 -24.95 5.42 -7.22
CA ILE A 92 -25.36 5.97 -5.92
C ILE A 92 -24.42 7.13 -5.54
N HIS A 93 -24.96 8.32 -5.25
CA HIS A 93 -24.19 9.53 -4.90
C HIS A 93 -24.77 10.29 -3.71
N LEU A 94 -23.96 11.06 -2.98
CA LEU A 94 -24.47 11.92 -1.90
C LEU A 94 -25.37 13.03 -2.48
N ALA A 95 -26.58 13.23 -1.95
CA ALA A 95 -27.42 14.34 -2.39
C ALA A 95 -26.97 15.64 -1.72
N ASP A 96 -26.39 16.56 -2.49
CA ASP A 96 -26.15 17.93 -2.01
C ASP A 96 -27.31 18.80 -2.49
N THR A 97 -28.20 19.12 -1.56
CA THR A 97 -29.19 20.17 -1.74
C THR A 97 -28.56 21.50 -1.30
N VAL A 98 -28.19 22.35 -2.25
CA VAL A 98 -28.65 23.76 -2.37
C VAL A 98 -27.62 24.74 -2.99
N THR A 99 -26.29 24.53 -3.03
CA THR A 99 -25.40 25.63 -3.48
C THR A 99 -24.22 25.33 -4.40
N SER A 100 -23.97 24.10 -4.83
CA SER A 100 -22.84 23.83 -5.75
C SER A 100 -23.04 22.52 -6.55
N PRO A 101 -23.58 22.57 -7.78
CA PRO A 101 -23.74 21.40 -8.65
C PRO A 101 -22.43 20.65 -8.94
N GLU A 102 -21.30 21.34 -8.76
CA GLU A 102 -19.94 20.86 -9.03
C GLU A 102 -19.35 20.01 -7.88
N LEU A 103 -19.92 20.07 -6.66
CA LEU A 103 -19.33 19.49 -5.45
C LEU A 103 -20.06 18.23 -4.99
N LYS A 104 -20.02 17.18 -5.82
CA LYS A 104 -20.39 15.82 -5.40
C LYS A 104 -19.29 15.26 -4.48
N ARG A 105 -19.45 15.42 -3.17
CA ARG A 105 -18.40 15.17 -2.16
C ARG A 105 -18.05 13.70 -1.89
N PHE A 106 -18.65 12.76 -2.63
CA PHE A 106 -18.18 11.37 -2.79
C PHE A 106 -18.63 10.85 -4.17
N ALA A 107 -17.70 10.63 -5.09
CA ALA A 107 -17.98 10.30 -6.49
C ALA A 107 -16.96 9.34 -7.12
N ILE A 108 -17.02 8.03 -6.93
CA ILE A 108 -15.98 7.08 -7.38
C ILE A 108 -15.75 7.12 -8.94
N GLY A 109 -14.80 7.95 -9.45
CA GLY A 109 -14.29 8.01 -10.84
C GLY A 109 -15.07 8.82 -11.90
N THR A 110 -15.20 10.16 -11.79
CA THR A 110 -15.75 11.01 -12.88
C THR A 110 -14.74 12.06 -13.38
N SER A 111 -15.00 12.71 -14.53
CA SER A 111 -14.16 13.76 -15.14
C SER A 111 -14.74 15.17 -15.05
N THR A 112 -15.94 15.33 -14.51
CA THR A 112 -16.51 16.63 -14.14
C THR A 112 -16.85 16.70 -12.64
N THR A 113 -16.40 15.68 -11.89
CA THR A 113 -16.22 15.69 -10.44
C THR A 113 -14.84 15.10 -10.12
N GLU A 114 -14.29 15.50 -8.98
CA GLU A 114 -12.87 15.49 -8.59
C GLU A 114 -12.21 14.11 -8.28
N LEU A 115 -12.75 12.96 -8.70
CA LEU A 115 -12.48 11.72 -7.94
C LEU A 115 -11.57 10.63 -8.54
N LYS A 116 -10.71 10.11 -7.66
CA LYS A 116 -9.48 9.33 -7.92
C LYS A 116 -9.58 7.80 -7.76
N LEU A 117 -10.78 7.24 -7.53
CA LEU A 117 -11.04 5.82 -7.27
C LEU A 117 -12.38 5.44 -7.93
N LYS A 118 -12.46 4.47 -8.85
CA LYS A 118 -13.68 3.95 -9.52
C LYS A 118 -13.95 2.48 -9.11
N LEU A 119 -15.21 2.06 -8.99
CA LEU A 119 -15.68 0.67 -8.91
C LEU A 119 -16.49 0.41 -10.19
N ASP A 120 -16.10 -0.56 -11.01
CA ASP A 120 -16.74 -0.84 -12.31
C ASP A 120 -17.81 -1.95 -12.22
N ASN A 121 -18.65 -2.08 -13.25
CA ASN A 121 -19.76 -3.05 -13.29
C ASN A 121 -19.31 -4.53 -13.32
N ASP A 122 -18.01 -4.78 -13.51
CA ASP A 122 -17.37 -6.10 -13.43
C ASP A 122 -16.67 -6.37 -12.08
N GLY A 123 -16.75 -5.43 -11.13
CA GLY A 123 -16.10 -5.51 -9.83
C GLY A 123 -14.66 -4.97 -9.77
N GLY A 124 -14.14 -4.40 -10.87
CA GLY A 124 -12.81 -3.80 -10.90
C GLY A 124 -12.69 -2.50 -10.09
N ILE A 125 -11.55 -2.32 -9.39
CA ILE A 125 -11.19 -1.06 -8.70
C ILE A 125 -10.17 -0.30 -9.55
N MET A 126 -10.52 0.87 -10.10
CA MET A 126 -9.61 1.71 -10.91
C MET A 126 -9.22 2.98 -10.15
N ALA A 127 -7.97 3.06 -9.71
CA ALA A 127 -7.41 4.27 -9.10
C ALA A 127 -6.31 4.85 -10.00
N LYS A 128 -6.49 6.08 -10.49
CA LYS A 128 -5.56 6.70 -11.46
C LYS A 128 -5.12 8.09 -11.01
N ASP A 129 -3.91 8.45 -11.41
CA ASP A 129 -3.38 9.81 -11.39
C ASP A 129 -2.40 9.94 -12.56
N THR A 130 -1.99 11.16 -12.90
CA THR A 130 -0.94 11.39 -13.89
C THR A 130 0.41 11.32 -13.20
N LEU A 131 1.30 10.45 -13.69
CA LEU A 131 2.67 10.35 -13.20
C LEU A 131 3.35 11.73 -13.27
N SER A 132 3.50 12.39 -12.13
CA SER A 132 4.04 13.74 -12.03
C SER A 132 5.47 13.66 -11.53
N ILE A 133 6.39 13.31 -12.43
CA ILE A 133 7.82 13.43 -12.15
C ILE A 133 8.14 14.94 -12.15
N GLY A 134 8.04 15.59 -10.98
CA GLY A 134 8.54 16.96 -10.76
C GLY A 134 7.56 18.15 -10.89
N ASN A 135 6.25 17.99 -10.67
CA ASN A 135 5.31 19.14 -10.65
C ASN A 135 4.71 19.43 -9.25
N ALA A 136 4.61 20.72 -8.92
CA ALA A 136 4.60 21.36 -7.60
C ALA A 136 3.24 21.36 -6.84
N GLY A 137 2.27 20.54 -7.24
CA GLY A 137 0.92 20.53 -6.64
C GLY A 137 0.65 19.42 -5.63
N TYR A 138 1.51 18.40 -5.56
CA TYR A 138 1.28 17.20 -4.75
C TYR A 138 2.26 17.11 -3.59
N THR A 139 1.73 17.37 -2.40
CA THR A 139 2.42 17.14 -1.13
C THR A 139 2.94 15.70 -1.06
N THR A 140 4.11 15.52 -0.47
CA THR A 140 4.69 14.20 -0.17
C THR A 140 3.66 13.33 0.54
N LEU A 141 3.71 12.00 0.32
CA LEU A 141 2.90 11.08 1.11
C LEU A 141 3.14 11.38 2.60
N PRO A 142 2.08 11.71 3.38
CA PRO A 142 2.23 11.93 4.82
C PRO A 142 2.82 10.70 5.48
N ASP A 143 3.55 10.89 6.58
CA ASP A 143 3.98 9.74 7.39
C ASP A 143 2.73 9.01 7.90
N LEU A 144 2.56 7.77 7.44
CA LEU A 144 1.40 6.93 7.78
C LEU A 144 1.67 6.10 9.04
N GLY A 145 2.87 6.16 9.62
CA GLY A 145 3.28 5.41 10.81
C GLY A 145 3.21 3.89 10.64
N ALA A 146 3.17 3.17 11.76
CA ALA A 146 3.01 1.70 11.80
C ALA A 146 1.60 1.24 11.38
N GLY A 147 1.49 0.02 10.85
CA GLY A 147 0.22 -0.66 10.59
C GLY A 147 0.20 -1.51 9.31
N THR A 148 -0.85 -2.33 9.20
CA THR A 148 -1.16 -3.09 7.98
C THR A 148 -1.90 -2.20 6.99
N ARG A 149 -1.51 -2.21 5.71
CA ARG A 149 -2.17 -1.42 4.66
C ARG A 149 -1.93 -1.99 3.26
N LEU A 150 -2.82 -1.62 2.35
CA LEU A 150 -2.62 -1.65 0.91
C LEU A 150 -2.49 -0.20 0.44
N LEU A 151 -1.43 0.11 -0.31
CA LEU A 151 -1.13 1.45 -0.79
C LEU A 151 -0.80 1.40 -2.27
N TRP A 152 -1.69 1.96 -3.08
CA TRP A 152 -1.36 2.44 -4.41
C TRP A 152 -0.90 3.88 -4.28
N TYR A 153 0.32 4.19 -4.74
CA TYR A 153 0.89 5.53 -4.72
C TYR A 153 1.07 6.05 -6.15
N PRO A 154 0.03 6.68 -6.73
CA PRO A 154 0.00 7.07 -8.14
C PRO A 154 1.14 7.99 -8.56
N LYS A 155 1.56 8.94 -7.68
CA LYS A 155 2.65 9.89 -7.97
C LYS A 155 3.94 9.20 -8.38
N LYS A 156 4.20 8.02 -7.83
CA LYS A 156 5.39 7.20 -8.13
C LYS A 156 5.03 5.93 -8.88
N ALA A 157 3.79 5.72 -9.32
CA ALA A 157 3.30 4.45 -9.85
C ALA A 157 3.75 3.24 -9.02
N ALA A 158 3.71 3.39 -7.69
CA ALA A 158 4.27 2.42 -6.75
C ALA A 158 3.16 1.67 -6.01
N PHE A 159 3.40 0.40 -5.70
CA PHE A 159 2.41 -0.45 -5.04
C PHE A 159 2.99 -1.11 -3.79
N ARG A 160 2.22 -1.12 -2.70
CA ARG A 160 2.57 -1.74 -1.42
C ARG A 160 1.40 -2.52 -0.85
N ALA A 161 1.68 -3.66 -0.22
CA ALA A 161 0.69 -4.45 0.49
C ALA A 161 1.35 -5.28 1.61
N GLY A 162 0.82 -5.17 2.83
CA GLY A 162 1.44 -5.81 4.01
C GLY A 162 1.47 -4.89 5.23
N ARG A 163 2.50 -5.04 6.08
CA ARG A 163 2.60 -4.36 7.37
C ARG A 163 3.95 -3.67 7.54
N VAL A 164 3.94 -2.47 8.11
CA VAL A 164 5.16 -1.76 8.54
C VAL A 164 5.05 -1.38 10.02
N ASP A 165 6.17 -1.29 10.73
CA ASP A 165 6.20 -0.82 12.13
C ASP A 165 6.73 0.60 12.28
N GLY A 166 7.13 1.25 11.19
CA GLY A 166 7.64 2.61 11.18
C GLY A 166 7.59 3.24 9.80
N SER A 167 8.73 3.77 9.36
CA SER A 167 8.86 4.63 8.18
C SER A 167 9.13 3.90 6.86
N GLN A 168 9.06 2.56 6.82
CA GLN A 168 9.48 1.78 5.64
C GLN A 168 8.74 2.19 4.35
N TRP A 169 7.49 2.65 4.46
CA TRP A 169 6.69 3.16 3.33
C TRP A 169 6.44 4.67 3.38
N ASN A 170 7.36 5.43 3.99
CA ASN A 170 7.39 6.89 3.83
C ASN A 170 7.86 7.26 2.41
N ASP A 171 7.53 8.47 1.95
CA ASP A 171 7.80 8.89 0.57
C ASP A 171 9.26 8.65 0.13
N SER A 172 10.23 8.95 1.00
CA SER A 172 11.66 8.75 0.72
C SER A 172 12.06 7.28 0.47
N ASN A 173 11.29 6.34 0.99
CA ASN A 173 11.53 4.90 0.92
C ASN A 173 10.69 4.21 -0.18
N ILE A 174 9.99 5.01 -1.00
CA ILE A 174 9.24 4.55 -2.16
C ILE A 174 9.92 5.05 -3.43
N GLY A 175 10.48 4.13 -4.21
CA GLY A 175 11.03 4.43 -5.53
C GLY A 175 9.95 4.60 -6.59
N ASN A 176 10.30 5.29 -7.69
CA ASN A 176 9.42 5.38 -8.85
C ASN A 176 9.23 3.98 -9.47
N TYR A 177 8.02 3.62 -9.87
CA TYR A 177 7.62 2.32 -10.42
C TYR A 177 7.91 1.11 -9.51
N SER A 178 8.12 1.34 -8.21
CA SER A 178 8.56 0.29 -7.30
C SER A 178 7.41 -0.53 -6.72
N MET A 179 7.70 -1.78 -6.36
CA MET A 179 6.76 -2.69 -5.69
C MET A 179 7.38 -3.25 -4.42
N ALA A 180 6.63 -3.30 -3.32
CA ALA A 180 7.08 -4.02 -2.11
C ALA A 180 5.90 -4.64 -1.35
N PHE A 181 6.00 -5.93 -1.09
CA PHE A 181 5.01 -6.68 -0.29
C PHE A 181 5.63 -7.22 1.00
N GLY A 182 4.78 -7.62 1.95
CA GLY A 182 5.21 -8.31 3.17
C GLY A 182 5.35 -7.40 4.40
N TYR A 183 6.25 -7.77 5.31
CA TYR A 183 6.43 -7.12 6.61
C TYR A 183 7.73 -6.32 6.64
N ASN A 184 7.67 -5.03 6.95
CA ASN A 184 8.82 -4.12 7.05
C ASN A 184 9.72 -4.09 5.80
N THR A 185 9.16 -4.29 4.61
CA THR A 185 9.93 -4.26 3.36
C THR A 185 10.10 -2.84 2.81
N THR A 186 11.22 -2.59 2.14
CA THR A 186 11.55 -1.29 1.54
C THR A 186 11.99 -1.47 0.08
N ALA A 187 11.42 -0.68 -0.84
CA ALA A 187 11.83 -0.62 -2.24
C ALA A 187 11.96 0.85 -2.65
N SER A 188 13.14 1.44 -2.41
CA SER A 188 13.40 2.87 -2.60
C SER A 188 14.08 3.18 -3.94
N GLY A 189 14.72 2.20 -4.59
CA GLY A 189 15.28 2.34 -5.93
C GLY A 189 14.22 2.47 -7.02
N VAL A 190 14.58 3.07 -8.16
CA VAL A 190 13.71 3.16 -9.34
C VAL A 190 13.44 1.76 -9.88
N ALA A 191 12.17 1.42 -10.06
CA ALA A 191 11.68 0.12 -10.48
C ALA A 191 12.17 -1.06 -9.60
N ALA A 192 12.57 -0.76 -8.36
CA ALA A 192 12.93 -1.77 -7.37
C ALA A 192 11.72 -2.64 -7.01
N THR A 193 11.96 -3.95 -6.83
CA THR A 193 10.92 -4.92 -6.49
C THR A 193 11.31 -5.75 -5.28
N VAL A 194 10.42 -5.79 -4.29
CA VAL A 194 10.44 -6.77 -3.19
C VAL A 194 9.17 -7.61 -3.27
N GLY A 195 9.30 -8.87 -3.67
CA GLY A 195 8.16 -9.77 -3.88
C GLY A 195 7.39 -10.14 -2.61
N GLY A 196 8.02 -10.01 -1.43
CA GLY A 196 7.40 -10.33 -0.15
C GLY A 196 8.39 -10.52 0.99
N GLY A 197 7.97 -11.26 2.01
CA GLY A 197 8.82 -11.67 3.13
C GLY A 197 8.92 -10.64 4.24
N GLN A 198 10.01 -10.68 5.00
CA GLN A 198 10.25 -9.84 6.18
C GLN A 198 11.54 -9.03 6.02
N SER A 199 11.46 -7.72 6.26
CA SER A 199 12.63 -6.83 6.39
C SER A 199 13.59 -6.84 5.21
N ASN A 200 13.11 -7.17 4.00
CA ASN A 200 13.89 -7.09 2.78
C ASN A 200 13.97 -5.64 2.27
N SER A 201 15.13 -5.23 1.78
CA SER A 201 15.39 -3.86 1.32
C SER A 201 16.05 -3.83 -0.05
N VAL A 202 15.49 -3.04 -0.97
CA VAL A 202 16.08 -2.78 -2.29
C VAL A 202 16.15 -1.27 -2.50
N ALA A 203 17.36 -0.73 -2.33
CA ALA A 203 17.65 0.68 -2.60
C ALA A 203 18.27 0.92 -3.97
N GLY A 204 18.85 -0.13 -4.58
CA GLY A 204 19.41 -0.09 -5.93
C GLY A 204 18.34 -0.03 -7.01
N ASP A 205 18.61 0.74 -8.07
CA ASP A 205 17.73 0.85 -9.23
C ASP A 205 17.66 -0.48 -9.98
N LEU A 206 16.46 -0.86 -10.43
CA LEU A 206 16.13 -2.14 -11.06
C LEU A 206 16.45 -3.37 -10.21
N GLY A 207 16.73 -3.19 -8.91
CA GLY A 207 17.03 -4.29 -8.00
C GLY A 207 15.80 -5.17 -7.74
N VAL A 208 16.03 -6.46 -7.51
CA VAL A 208 14.97 -7.42 -7.22
C VAL A 208 15.34 -8.28 -6.03
N VAL A 209 14.46 -8.33 -5.02
CA VAL A 209 14.44 -9.37 -4.01
C VAL A 209 13.15 -10.16 -4.16
N GLY A 210 13.24 -11.46 -4.47
CA GLY A 210 12.06 -12.30 -4.66
C GLY A 210 11.21 -12.49 -3.39
N GLY A 211 11.87 -12.56 -2.22
CA GLY A 211 11.23 -12.71 -0.91
C GLY A 211 12.25 -13.06 0.17
N GLY A 212 11.82 -13.81 1.19
CA GLY A 212 12.71 -14.25 2.29
C GLY A 212 12.81 -13.25 3.44
N GLN A 213 13.93 -13.27 4.16
CA GLN A 213 14.13 -12.45 5.36
C GLN A 213 15.45 -11.68 5.31
N ASN A 214 15.42 -10.38 5.66
CA ASN A 214 16.62 -9.56 5.84
C ASN A 214 17.58 -9.50 4.63
N ASN A 215 17.09 -9.69 3.40
CA ASN A 215 17.92 -9.55 2.21
C ASN A 215 18.05 -8.07 1.82
N SER A 216 19.24 -7.66 1.34
CA SER A 216 19.50 -6.25 1.03
C SER A 216 20.26 -6.06 -0.28
N ILE A 217 19.78 -5.12 -1.10
CA ILE A 217 20.49 -4.58 -2.26
C ILE A 217 20.66 -3.07 -2.05
N ASP A 218 21.89 -2.59 -1.98
CA ASP A 218 22.18 -1.18 -1.67
C ASP A 218 21.92 -0.21 -2.84
N SER A 219 21.95 1.10 -2.54
CA SER A 219 21.70 2.16 -3.53
C SER A 219 22.82 2.36 -4.54
N LEU A 220 23.99 1.74 -4.35
CA LEU A 220 25.12 1.81 -5.26
C LEU A 220 25.07 0.68 -6.31
N THR A 221 24.14 -0.25 -6.16
CA THR A 221 23.97 -1.39 -7.03
C THR A 221 22.91 -1.15 -8.09
N TRP A 222 23.30 -1.24 -9.36
CA TRP A 222 22.39 -1.26 -10.50
C TRP A 222 22.01 -2.70 -10.86
N ALA A 223 20.70 -2.99 -10.93
CA ALA A 223 20.14 -4.26 -11.39
C ALA A 223 20.65 -5.51 -10.66
N GLY A 224 20.87 -5.43 -9.34
CA GLY A 224 21.17 -6.58 -8.50
C GLY A 224 19.95 -7.49 -8.32
N THR A 225 20.17 -8.81 -8.18
CA THR A 225 19.09 -9.77 -7.95
C THR A 225 19.39 -10.69 -6.78
N ILE A 226 18.48 -10.79 -5.83
CA ILE A 226 18.45 -11.82 -4.80
C ILE A 226 17.17 -12.62 -4.98
N GLY A 227 17.26 -13.91 -5.32
CA GLY A 227 16.04 -14.72 -5.54
C GLY A 227 15.23 -14.94 -4.27
N GLY A 228 15.88 -14.99 -3.10
CA GLY A 228 15.26 -15.09 -1.78
C GLY A 228 16.26 -15.56 -0.73
N GLY A 229 15.79 -16.23 0.32
CA GLY A 229 16.65 -16.73 1.40
C GLY A 229 16.71 -15.80 2.60
N GLU A 230 17.77 -15.91 3.38
CA GLU A 230 17.99 -15.12 4.59
C GLU A 230 19.29 -14.32 4.50
N THR A 231 19.28 -13.07 4.95
CA THR A 231 20.50 -12.25 5.20
C THR A 231 21.49 -12.13 4.03
N ASN A 232 21.03 -12.31 2.78
CA ASN A 232 21.88 -12.14 1.62
C ASN A 232 22.06 -10.64 1.29
N VAL A 233 23.28 -10.26 0.91
CA VAL A 233 23.64 -8.85 0.67
C VAL A 233 24.34 -8.68 -0.68
N ILE A 234 23.82 -7.76 -1.48
CA ILE A 234 24.52 -7.23 -2.66
C ILE A 234 24.83 -5.76 -2.41
N SER A 235 26.11 -5.41 -2.36
CA SER A 235 26.57 -4.05 -2.07
C SER A 235 27.58 -3.54 -3.09
N ASN A 236 27.30 -2.37 -3.67
CA ASN A 236 28.11 -1.74 -4.73
C ASN A 236 28.50 -2.74 -5.84
N ALA A 237 27.52 -3.56 -6.27
CA ALA A 237 27.79 -4.70 -7.14
C ALA A 237 26.81 -4.81 -8.32
N ASN A 238 27.11 -4.11 -9.41
CA ASN A 238 26.22 -4.01 -10.56
C ASN A 238 26.00 -5.37 -11.23
N TYR A 239 24.75 -5.67 -11.59
CA TYR A 239 24.34 -6.94 -12.21
C TYR A 239 24.72 -8.19 -11.42
N ALA A 240 24.97 -8.06 -10.12
CA ALA A 240 25.27 -9.20 -9.27
C ALA A 240 24.01 -10.02 -8.99
N VAL A 241 24.20 -11.33 -8.81
CA VAL A 241 23.10 -12.25 -8.55
C VAL A 241 23.44 -13.14 -7.36
N ILE A 242 22.56 -13.17 -6.37
CA ILE A 242 22.51 -14.21 -5.35
C ILE A 242 21.24 -15.02 -5.60
N GLY A 243 21.36 -16.29 -5.96
CA GLY A 243 20.20 -17.12 -6.30
C GLY A 243 19.26 -17.35 -5.11
N ALA A 244 19.81 -17.82 -3.99
CA ALA A 244 19.13 -17.97 -2.70
C ALA A 244 20.18 -18.23 -1.60
N GLY A 245 19.78 -18.82 -0.47
CA GLY A 245 20.69 -19.25 0.59
C GLY A 245 20.65 -18.35 1.81
N ALA A 246 21.66 -18.47 2.68
CA ALA A 246 21.80 -17.69 3.90
C ALA A 246 23.14 -16.96 3.92
N ASP A 247 23.17 -15.72 4.39
CA ASP A 247 24.41 -14.98 4.69
C ASP A 247 25.41 -14.87 3.51
N ASN A 248 24.94 -14.96 2.26
CA ASN A 248 25.82 -14.78 1.10
C ASN A 248 26.00 -13.29 0.81
N THR A 249 27.22 -12.90 0.45
CA THR A 249 27.57 -11.50 0.21
C THR A 249 28.35 -11.33 -1.09
N ILE A 250 27.89 -10.40 -1.93
CA ILE A 250 28.62 -9.90 -3.09
C ILE A 250 28.88 -8.40 -2.85
N SER A 251 30.14 -8.03 -2.63
CA SER A 251 30.57 -6.67 -2.31
C SER A 251 31.60 -6.15 -3.31
N THR A 252 31.33 -4.99 -3.92
CA THR A 252 32.25 -4.24 -4.80
C THR A 252 32.65 -4.97 -6.09
N ASN A 253 31.68 -5.29 -6.95
CA ASN A 253 31.88 -6.14 -8.13
C ASN A 253 31.02 -5.71 -9.33
N THR A 254 31.24 -6.36 -10.46
CA THR A 254 30.26 -6.34 -11.56
C THR A 254 30.07 -7.77 -12.05
N ASN A 255 28.84 -8.15 -12.38
CA ASN A 255 28.50 -9.43 -13.03
C ASN A 255 28.97 -10.68 -12.26
N SER A 256 29.00 -10.63 -10.93
CA SER A 256 29.36 -11.79 -10.10
C SER A 256 28.13 -12.53 -9.62
N VAL A 257 28.26 -13.84 -9.42
CA VAL A 257 27.14 -14.72 -9.11
C VAL A 257 27.48 -15.65 -7.95
N ILE A 258 26.59 -15.71 -6.97
CA ILE A 258 26.51 -16.78 -5.98
C ILE A 258 25.18 -17.50 -6.22
N LEU A 259 25.18 -18.76 -6.66
CA LEU A 259 23.91 -19.43 -6.98
C LEU A 259 23.12 -19.81 -5.72
N GLY A 260 23.79 -20.06 -4.59
CA GLY A 260 23.17 -20.41 -3.32
C GLY A 260 24.20 -20.77 -2.26
N GLY A 261 23.77 -21.45 -1.20
CA GLY A 261 24.65 -21.89 -0.11
C GLY A 261 24.57 -20.99 1.13
N SER A 262 25.55 -21.11 2.01
CA SER A 262 25.66 -20.34 3.25
C SER A 262 27.00 -19.61 3.31
N GLU A 263 27.00 -18.36 3.76
CA GLU A 263 28.23 -17.63 4.14
C GLU A 263 29.26 -17.51 3.00
N ASN A 264 28.84 -17.58 1.74
CA ASN A 264 29.76 -17.39 0.62
C ASN A 264 30.01 -15.90 0.36
N LEU A 265 31.24 -15.56 0.02
CA LEU A 265 31.70 -14.18 -0.11
C LEU A 265 32.42 -13.94 -1.44
N ILE A 266 31.96 -12.94 -2.19
CA ILE A 266 32.74 -12.34 -3.28
C ILE A 266 32.99 -10.88 -2.89
N ASN A 267 34.20 -10.58 -2.40
CA ASN A 267 34.51 -9.28 -1.78
C ASN A 267 35.30 -8.31 -2.68
N SER A 268 35.76 -8.78 -3.85
CA SER A 268 36.40 -7.94 -4.86
C SER A 268 36.40 -8.61 -6.23
N GLY A 269 36.86 -7.87 -7.24
CA GLY A 269 36.93 -8.36 -8.61
C GLY A 269 35.56 -8.44 -9.29
N SER A 270 35.56 -8.82 -10.57
CA SER A 270 34.35 -8.93 -11.39
C SER A 270 34.28 -10.29 -12.09
N HIS A 271 33.08 -10.66 -12.54
CA HIS A 271 32.82 -11.92 -13.26
C HIS A 271 33.18 -13.18 -12.47
N ASN A 272 33.01 -13.14 -11.15
CA ASN A 272 33.28 -14.28 -10.29
C ASN A 272 32.04 -15.16 -10.13
N THR A 273 32.23 -16.45 -9.92
CA THR A 273 31.13 -17.40 -9.70
C THR A 273 31.40 -18.31 -8.51
N ILE A 274 30.47 -18.35 -7.57
CA ILE A 274 30.39 -19.41 -6.56
C ILE A 274 29.11 -20.18 -6.82
N ALA A 275 29.21 -21.44 -7.23
CA ALA A 275 28.03 -22.24 -7.58
C ALA A 275 27.24 -22.73 -6.35
N GLY A 276 27.81 -22.66 -5.15
CA GLY A 276 27.14 -23.01 -3.90
C GLY A 276 28.15 -23.34 -2.80
N GLY A 277 27.71 -24.05 -1.76
CA GLY A 277 28.56 -24.50 -0.67
C GLY A 277 28.50 -23.59 0.57
N VAL A 278 29.48 -23.75 1.45
CA VAL A 278 29.58 -23.04 2.73
C VAL A 278 30.91 -22.32 2.82
N GLU A 279 30.91 -21.06 3.27
CA GLU A 279 32.12 -20.28 3.59
C GLU A 279 33.12 -20.12 2.43
N ASN A 280 32.70 -20.24 1.17
CA ASN A 280 33.63 -20.06 0.04
C ASN A 280 33.88 -18.58 -0.25
N THR A 281 35.14 -18.21 -0.52
CA THR A 281 35.55 -16.82 -0.75
C THR A 281 36.26 -16.62 -2.08
N ILE A 282 35.87 -15.60 -2.85
CA ILE A 282 36.62 -15.14 -4.03
C ILE A 282 36.97 -13.65 -3.88
N SER A 283 38.26 -13.35 -3.99
CA SER A 283 38.79 -11.98 -4.05
C SER A 283 39.42 -11.62 -5.41
N GLY A 284 39.67 -12.62 -6.27
CA GLY A 284 40.22 -12.41 -7.61
C GLY A 284 39.20 -11.89 -8.63
N PHE A 285 39.60 -11.79 -9.90
CA PHE A 285 38.73 -11.52 -11.04
C PHE A 285 38.52 -12.79 -11.88
N HIS A 286 37.39 -12.94 -12.56
CA HIS A 286 37.10 -14.06 -13.47
C HIS A 286 37.31 -15.45 -12.85
N SER A 287 37.06 -15.58 -11.55
CA SER A 287 37.36 -16.79 -10.79
C SER A 287 36.12 -17.60 -10.47
N THR A 288 36.27 -18.91 -10.28
CA THR A 288 35.15 -19.83 -10.06
C THR A 288 35.41 -20.83 -8.95
N ILE A 289 34.47 -20.94 -8.01
CA ILE A 289 34.39 -22.04 -7.05
C ILE A 289 33.13 -22.85 -7.38
N GLY A 290 33.31 -24.12 -7.73
CA GLY A 290 32.21 -25.04 -8.07
C GLY A 290 31.34 -25.44 -6.87
N GLY A 291 31.83 -25.28 -5.64
CA GLY A 291 31.11 -25.56 -4.41
C GLY A 291 32.06 -25.99 -3.29
N GLY A 292 31.54 -26.70 -2.28
CA GLY A 292 32.34 -27.22 -1.18
C GLY A 292 32.32 -26.34 0.08
N TRP A 293 33.32 -26.52 0.95
CA TRP A 293 33.42 -25.84 2.24
C TRP A 293 34.76 -25.09 2.37
N ASP A 294 34.72 -23.79 2.67
CA ASP A 294 35.90 -22.96 2.95
C ASP A 294 37.00 -23.02 1.86
N ASN A 295 36.58 -22.92 0.60
CA ASN A 295 37.54 -22.74 -0.50
C ASN A 295 37.77 -21.25 -0.75
N GLN A 296 39.02 -20.87 -1.03
CA GLN A 296 39.43 -19.48 -1.19
C GLN A 296 40.19 -19.28 -2.51
N ILE A 297 39.76 -18.33 -3.34
CA ILE A 297 40.46 -17.92 -4.55
C ILE A 297 40.76 -16.42 -4.49
N ASN A 298 42.03 -16.09 -4.26
CA ASN A 298 42.51 -14.72 -4.11
C ASN A 298 43.13 -14.18 -5.40
N GLY A 299 43.71 -15.06 -6.23
CA GLY A 299 44.28 -14.70 -7.52
C GLY A 299 43.25 -14.65 -8.64
N ASN A 300 43.59 -13.97 -9.73
CA ASN A 300 42.72 -13.83 -10.90
C ASN A 300 42.69 -15.10 -11.73
N TYR A 301 41.57 -15.36 -12.40
CA TYR A 301 41.38 -16.54 -13.25
C TYR A 301 41.62 -17.86 -12.52
N GLY A 302 41.39 -17.90 -11.20
CA GLY A 302 41.48 -19.12 -10.41
C GLY A 302 40.19 -19.94 -10.53
N ALA A 303 40.32 -21.26 -10.57
CA ALA A 303 39.19 -22.16 -10.59
C ALA A 303 39.41 -23.35 -9.64
N THR A 304 38.40 -23.70 -8.87
CA THR A 304 38.30 -25.01 -8.21
C THR A 304 36.95 -25.65 -8.50
N LEU A 305 36.92 -26.96 -8.74
CA LEU A 305 35.65 -27.69 -8.83
C LEU A 305 34.95 -27.79 -7.47
N GLY A 306 35.67 -27.60 -6.36
CA GLY A 306 35.15 -27.57 -5.00
C GLY A 306 36.11 -28.23 -4.01
N GLY A 307 35.58 -29.00 -3.06
CA GLY A 307 36.37 -29.64 -2.01
C GLY A 307 36.30 -28.89 -0.68
N LYS A 308 37.30 -29.05 0.16
CA LYS A 308 37.37 -28.42 1.49
C LYS A 308 38.72 -27.74 1.73
N ASP A 309 38.71 -26.53 2.28
CA ASP A 309 39.92 -25.83 2.73
C ASP A 309 40.99 -25.64 1.61
N ASN A 310 40.59 -25.48 0.34
CA ASN A 310 41.52 -25.25 -0.75
C ASN A 310 41.78 -23.76 -0.98
N VAL A 311 43.03 -23.35 -1.12
CA VAL A 311 43.46 -21.95 -1.24
C VAL A 311 44.28 -21.71 -2.50
N ALA A 312 43.81 -20.82 -3.37
CA ALA A 312 44.50 -20.37 -4.57
C ALA A 312 44.84 -18.88 -4.51
N ILE A 313 46.13 -18.56 -4.34
CA ILE A 313 46.65 -17.20 -4.23
C ILE A 313 47.18 -16.67 -5.56
N GLY A 314 47.85 -17.53 -6.34
CA GLY A 314 48.38 -17.17 -7.66
C GLY A 314 47.30 -16.91 -8.71
N ASN A 315 47.67 -16.27 -9.82
CA ASN A 315 46.79 -16.12 -10.98
C ASN A 315 46.78 -17.40 -11.83
N TYR A 316 45.67 -17.67 -12.52
CA TYR A 316 45.49 -18.81 -13.44
C TYR A 316 45.67 -20.18 -12.76
N ILE A 317 45.16 -20.32 -11.53
CA ILE A 317 45.17 -21.59 -10.80
C ILE A 317 44.02 -22.48 -11.24
N SER A 318 44.27 -23.77 -11.40
CA SER A 318 43.23 -24.78 -11.61
C SER A 318 43.36 -25.89 -10.57
N MET A 319 42.31 -26.10 -9.77
CA MET A 319 42.22 -27.15 -8.76
C MET A 319 41.08 -28.11 -9.10
N GLY A 320 41.38 -29.40 -9.20
CA GLY A 320 40.38 -30.44 -9.44
C GLY A 320 39.44 -30.68 -8.25
N GLY A 321 39.82 -30.22 -7.05
CA GLY A 321 39.07 -30.39 -5.80
C GLY A 321 40.02 -30.78 -4.67
N GLY A 322 39.57 -31.64 -3.76
CA GLY A 322 40.40 -32.19 -2.68
C GLY A 322 40.24 -31.46 -1.35
N GLU A 323 41.17 -31.74 -0.42
CA GLU A 323 41.22 -31.11 0.91
C GLU A 323 42.60 -30.50 1.17
N PHE A 324 42.65 -29.27 1.68
CA PHE A 324 43.90 -28.57 2.05
C PHE A 324 44.90 -28.33 0.91
N ASN A 325 44.43 -28.17 -0.33
CA ASN A 325 45.32 -27.77 -1.42
C ASN A 325 45.70 -26.29 -1.32
N TYR A 326 46.97 -25.97 -1.61
CA TYR A 326 47.51 -24.62 -1.45
C TYR A 326 48.40 -24.24 -2.65
N ALA A 327 48.05 -23.17 -3.36
CA ALA A 327 48.75 -22.72 -4.58
C ALA A 327 49.08 -21.22 -4.58
N GLU A 328 50.37 -20.87 -4.50
CA GLU A 328 50.85 -19.48 -4.51
C GLU A 328 51.38 -18.97 -5.86
N GLY A 329 51.99 -19.85 -6.65
CA GLY A 329 52.55 -19.48 -7.96
C GLY A 329 51.49 -19.28 -9.02
N ASN A 330 51.81 -18.58 -10.11
CA ASN A 330 50.90 -18.44 -11.24
C ASN A 330 50.90 -19.72 -12.11
N HIS A 331 49.78 -20.01 -12.78
CA HIS A 331 49.64 -21.14 -13.72
C HIS A 331 49.86 -22.53 -13.11
N ILE A 332 49.49 -22.73 -11.84
CA ILE A 332 49.57 -24.05 -11.19
C ILE A 332 48.31 -24.86 -11.45
N VAL A 333 48.48 -26.16 -11.68
CA VAL A 333 47.41 -27.15 -11.71
C VAL A 333 47.59 -28.12 -10.55
N ILE A 334 46.56 -28.27 -9.71
CA ILE A 334 46.47 -29.27 -8.66
C ILE A 334 45.32 -30.20 -9.00
N ILE A 335 45.56 -31.51 -9.04
CA ILE A 335 44.55 -32.48 -9.49
C ILE A 335 43.59 -32.87 -8.36
N GLY A 336 44.05 -32.87 -7.11
CA GLY A 336 43.24 -33.16 -5.91
C GLY A 336 44.10 -33.43 -4.69
#